data_AF-A0A921GP50-F1
#
_entry.id   AF-A0A921GP50-F1
#
_cell.length_a   1.000
_cell.length_b   1.000
_cell.length_c   1.000
_cell.angle_alpha   90.00
_cell.angle_beta   90.00
_cell.angle_gamma   90.00
#
_symmetry.space_group_name_H-M   'P 1'
#
loop_
_entity.id
_entity.type
_entity.pdbx_description
1 polymer ?
#
loop_
_entity_poly.entity_id
_entity_poly.type
_entity_poly.pdbx_seq_one_letter_code
_entity_poly.pdbx_strand_id
1 'polypeptide(L)'
;LESYVRATERDDDGRAVTSAHLTEVIAEAEQRGWASEIEENEAGIACVGVALVRPGGRSLAVSVTGPIERMDAARREEVGALLREQLAALAPTGFSVAP
;
A
#
# COMPACT_ATOMS: atom_id res chain seq x y z
N LEU A 1 -2.12 13.07 -7.51
CA LEU A 1 -2.40 13.37 -6.09
C LEU A 1 -3.78 13.97 -5.91
N GLU A 2 -4.09 15.10 -6.57
CA GLU A 2 -5.40 15.77 -6.48
C GLU A 2 -6.61 14.86 -6.75
N SER A 3 -6.52 13.96 -7.75
CA SER A 3 -7.58 12.99 -8.04
C SER A 3 -7.84 11.98 -6.90
N TYR A 4 -6.80 11.62 -6.15
CA TYR A 4 -6.89 10.71 -5.01
C TYR A 4 -7.46 11.42 -3.79
N VAL A 5 -7.00 12.65 -3.52
CA VAL A 5 -7.54 13.50 -2.44
C VAL A 5 -9.04 13.74 -2.64
N ARG A 6 -9.46 14.07 -3.87
CA ARG A 6 -10.88 14.23 -4.21
C ARG A 6 -11.69 12.94 -4.03
N ALA A 7 -11.07 11.77 -4.19
CA ALA A 7 -11.74 10.49 -3.97
C ALA A 7 -11.99 10.23 -2.48
N THR A 8 -11.07 10.67 -1.60
CA THR A 8 -11.19 10.53 -0.14
C THR A 8 -12.05 11.61 0.52
N GLU A 9 -12.27 12.76 -0.13
CA GLU A 9 -13.14 13.84 0.36
C GLU A 9 -14.65 13.49 0.35
N ARG A 10 -15.05 12.41 -0.32
CA ARG A 10 -16.46 12.03 -0.53
C ARG A 10 -16.98 10.98 0.46
N ASP A 11 -16.13 10.47 1.35
CA ASP A 11 -16.54 9.47 2.32
C ASP A 11 -17.19 10.16 3.53
N ASP A 12 -18.50 9.95 3.70
CA ASP A 12 -19.38 10.57 4.72
C ASP A 12 -19.04 10.09 6.15
N ASP A 13 -18.04 9.21 6.29
CA ASP A 13 -17.60 8.58 7.55
C ASP A 13 -16.42 9.33 8.22
N GLY A 14 -16.05 10.51 7.72
CA GLY A 14 -15.06 11.40 8.34
C GLY A 14 -13.59 11.05 8.08
N ARG A 15 -13.29 10.10 7.19
CA ARG A 15 -11.93 9.61 6.87
C ARG A 15 -11.26 10.38 5.73
N ALA A 16 -11.36 11.71 5.74
CA ALA A 16 -10.76 12.54 4.71
C ALA A 16 -9.23 12.56 4.81
N VAL A 17 -8.53 12.05 3.80
CA VAL A 17 -7.07 12.13 3.70
C VAL A 17 -6.64 13.47 3.12
N THR A 18 -5.78 14.19 3.83
CA THR A 18 -5.23 15.46 3.33
C THR A 18 -4.14 15.22 2.28
N SER A 19 -3.94 16.17 1.36
CA SER A 19 -2.85 16.10 0.38
C SER A 19 -1.46 15.97 1.03
N ALA A 20 -1.25 16.61 2.18
CA ALA A 20 0.00 16.55 2.91
C ALA A 20 0.25 15.14 3.47
N HIS A 21 -0.75 14.56 4.12
CA HIS A 21 -0.66 13.20 4.64
C HIS A 21 -0.48 12.17 3.51
N LEU A 22 -1.20 12.31 2.41
CA LEU A 22 -1.01 11.44 1.23
C LEU A 22 0.42 11.51 0.69
N THR A 23 1.03 12.68 0.70
CA THR A 23 2.42 12.86 0.24
C THR A 23 3.41 12.16 1.19
N GLU A 24 3.18 12.28 2.50
CA GLU A 24 3.98 11.62 3.52
C GLU A 24 3.95 10.10 3.39
N VAL A 25 2.76 9.48 3.34
CA VAL A 25 2.63 8.02 3.25
C VAL A 25 3.18 7.45 1.94
N ILE A 26 3.12 8.21 0.85
CA ILE A 26 3.75 7.83 -0.43
C ILE A 26 5.27 7.85 -0.29
N ALA A 27 5.84 8.91 0.29
CA ALA A 27 7.29 9.02 0.49
C ALA A 27 7.83 7.91 1.41
N GLU A 28 7.09 7.57 2.46
CA GLU A 28 7.42 6.43 3.32
C GLU A 28 7.37 5.11 2.55
N ALA A 29 6.35 4.92 1.72
CA ALA A 29 6.21 3.70 0.92
C ALA A 29 7.33 3.54 -0.11
N GLU A 30 7.75 4.63 -0.75
CA GLU A 30 8.91 4.68 -1.66
C GLU A 30 10.22 4.34 -0.93
N GLN A 31 10.40 4.82 0.31
CA GLN A 31 11.61 4.54 1.08
C GLN A 31 11.76 3.05 1.47
N ARG A 32 10.65 2.39 1.85
CA ARG A 32 10.67 0.98 2.30
C ARG A 32 10.33 -0.03 1.21
N GLY A 33 9.77 0.41 0.08
CA GLY A 33 9.34 -0.41 -1.05
C GLY A 33 8.03 -1.17 -0.85
N TRP A 34 7.22 -0.77 0.13
CA TRP A 34 5.89 -1.32 0.43
C TRP A 34 5.01 -0.27 1.13
N ALA A 35 3.69 -0.43 1.11
CA ALA A 35 2.72 0.45 1.76
C ALA A 35 1.97 -0.28 2.87
N SER A 36 1.46 0.45 3.85
CA SER A 36 0.64 -0.07 4.95
C SER A 36 -0.61 0.77 5.05
N GLU A 37 -1.72 0.13 5.40
CA GLU A 37 -2.99 0.75 5.71
C GLU A 37 -3.52 0.13 7.01
N ILE A 38 -4.14 0.94 7.88
CA ILE A 38 -4.65 0.51 9.19
C ILE A 38 -6.01 1.15 9.42
N GLU A 39 -7.06 0.34 9.41
CA GLU A 39 -8.44 0.74 9.68
C GLU A 39 -8.97 1.91 8.82
N GLU A 40 -8.33 2.20 7.68
CA GLU A 40 -8.75 3.27 6.78
C GLU A 40 -9.97 2.83 5.96
N ASN A 41 -9.98 1.57 5.51
CA ASN A 41 -11.10 1.00 4.78
C ASN A 41 -12.14 0.36 5.72
N GLU A 42 -11.70 -0.45 6.69
CA GLU A 42 -12.58 -1.20 7.59
C GLU A 42 -11.98 -1.32 8.99
N ALA A 43 -12.78 -1.03 10.03
CA ALA A 43 -12.35 -1.16 11.41
C ALA A 43 -11.90 -2.61 11.73
N GLY A 44 -10.81 -2.74 12.48
CA GLY A 44 -10.19 -4.02 12.81
C GLY A 44 -9.35 -4.65 11.70
N ILE A 45 -9.18 -4.00 10.54
CA ILE A 45 -8.40 -4.51 9.42
C ILE A 45 -7.10 -3.71 9.25
N ALA A 46 -6.03 -4.41 8.89
CA ALA A 46 -4.79 -3.80 8.41
C ALA A 46 -4.30 -4.50 7.15
N CYS A 47 -3.68 -3.73 6.27
CA CYS A 47 -3.15 -4.20 5.01
C CYS A 47 -1.68 -3.83 4.83
N VAL A 48 -0.98 -4.65 4.05
CA VAL A 48 0.35 -4.36 3.51
C VAL A 48 0.31 -4.57 2.01
N GLY A 49 0.86 -3.65 1.23
CA GLY A 49 0.81 -3.69 -0.23
C GLY A 49 2.16 -3.41 -0.90
N VAL A 50 2.41 -4.06 -2.03
CA VAL A 50 3.60 -3.80 -2.86
C VAL A 50 3.16 -3.53 -4.29
N ALA A 51 3.71 -2.48 -4.89
CA ALA A 51 3.44 -2.11 -6.26
C ALA A 51 4.33 -2.88 -7.25
N LEU A 52 3.73 -3.31 -8.35
CA LEU A 52 4.39 -3.87 -9.53
C LEU A 52 4.23 -2.91 -10.70
N VAL A 53 5.33 -2.51 -11.31
CA VAL A 53 5.36 -1.58 -12.44
C VAL A 53 5.73 -2.30 -13.73
N ARG A 54 5.21 -1.81 -14.85
CA ARG A 54 5.52 -2.30 -16.19
C ARG A 54 5.83 -1.13 -17.12
N PRO A 55 6.98 -1.13 -17.83
CA PRO A 55 7.29 -0.11 -18.82
C PRO A 55 6.20 -0.01 -19.90
N GLY A 56 5.66 1.19 -20.11
CA GLY A 56 4.62 1.46 -21.10
C GLY A 56 3.27 0.78 -20.84
N GLY A 57 3.07 0.19 -19.66
CA GLY A 57 1.85 -0.52 -19.27
C GLY A 57 1.18 0.07 -18.03
N ARG A 58 0.08 -0.58 -17.61
CA ARG A 58 -0.56 -0.30 -16.32
C ARG A 58 0.19 -0.99 -15.19
N SER A 59 0.42 -0.27 -14.10
CA SER A 59 0.91 -0.84 -12.85
C SER A 59 -0.16 -1.68 -12.17
N LEU A 60 0.28 -2.60 -11.31
CA LEU A 60 -0.54 -3.45 -10.45
C LEU A 60 -0.07 -3.28 -9.00
N ALA A 61 -0.86 -3.75 -8.05
CA ALA A 61 -0.43 -3.91 -6.67
C ALA A 61 -0.92 -5.26 -6.15
N VAL A 62 -0.14 -5.84 -5.24
CA VAL A 62 -0.54 -7.03 -4.48
C VAL A 62 -0.61 -6.62 -3.02
N SER A 63 -1.70 -6.97 -2.34
CA SER A 63 -1.89 -6.71 -0.92
C SER A 63 -2.11 -7.99 -0.12
N VAL A 64 -1.63 -7.98 1.11
CA VAL A 64 -1.97 -8.94 2.16
C VAL A 64 -2.82 -8.21 3.18
N THR A 65 -4.03 -8.69 3.38
CA THR A 65 -5.02 -8.13 4.30
C THR A 65 -5.24 -9.09 5.46
N GLY A 66 -5.32 -8.56 6.68
CA GLY A 66 -5.64 -9.38 7.85
C GLY A 66 -6.15 -8.55 9.03
N PRO A 67 -6.67 -9.22 10.07
CA PRO A 67 -7.11 -8.55 11.28
C PRO A 67 -5.95 -7.85 11.99
N ILE A 68 -6.18 -6.65 12.51
CA ILE A 68 -5.17 -5.81 13.16
C ILE A 68 -4.53 -6.50 14.37
N GLU A 69 -5.29 -7.32 15.09
CA GLU A 69 -4.80 -8.16 16.21
C GLU A 69 -3.71 -9.17 15.82
N ARG A 70 -3.60 -9.52 14.53
CA ARG A 70 -2.57 -10.42 13.97
C ARG A 70 -1.60 -9.73 13.03
N MET A 71 -1.80 -8.44 12.80
CA MET A 71 -1.02 -7.61 11.89
C MET A 71 -0.52 -6.40 12.67
N ASP A 72 0.20 -6.63 13.78
CA ASP A 72 0.86 -5.56 14.53
C ASP A 72 2.00 -4.90 13.71
N ALA A 73 2.64 -3.87 14.26
CA ALA A 73 3.65 -3.11 13.53
C ALA A 73 4.83 -3.97 13.03
N ALA A 74 5.37 -4.84 13.90
CA ALA A 74 6.49 -5.72 13.54
C ALA A 74 6.08 -6.75 12.49
N ARG A 75 4.86 -7.30 12.61
CA ARG A 75 4.34 -8.26 11.64
C ARG A 75 4.09 -7.61 10.28
N ARG A 76 3.58 -6.37 10.23
CA ARG A 76 3.41 -5.64 8.97
C ARG A 76 4.74 -5.36 8.29
N GLU A 77 5.77 -5.02 9.06
CA GLU A 77 7.13 -4.84 8.53
C GLU A 77 7.70 -6.13 7.93
N GLU A 78 7.59 -7.24 8.66
CA GLU A 78 8.00 -8.57 8.18
C GLU A 78 7.23 -8.96 6.91
N VAL A 79 5.90 -8.83 6.92
CA VAL A 79 5.05 -9.16 5.76
C VAL A 79 5.37 -8.28 4.57
N GLY A 80 5.65 -6.99 4.77
CA GLY A 80 6.00 -6.06 3.68
C GLY A 80 7.32 -6.41 3.03
N ALA A 81 8.34 -6.69 3.83
CA ALA A 81 9.64 -7.14 3.34
C ALA A 81 9.53 -8.47 2.57
N LEU A 82 8.84 -9.46 3.15
CA LEU A 82 8.62 -10.77 2.52
C LEU A 82 7.83 -10.65 1.22
N LEU A 83 6.72 -9.90 1.22
CA LEU A 83 5.91 -9.70 0.02
C LEU A 83 6.75 -9.06 -1.09
N ARG A 84 7.55 -8.04 -0.77
CA ARG A 84 8.44 -7.37 -1.72
C ARG A 84 9.46 -8.35 -2.30
N GLU A 85 10.11 -9.15 -1.45
CA GLU A 85 11.08 -10.17 -1.86
C GLU A 85 10.45 -11.22 -2.78
N GLN A 86 9.30 -11.78 -2.39
CA GLN A 86 8.60 -12.79 -3.17
C GLN A 86 8.15 -12.24 -4.52
N LEU A 87 7.66 -11.01 -4.58
CA LEU A 87 7.27 -10.38 -5.84
C LEU A 87 8.46 -10.04 -6.71
N ALA A 88 9.62 -9.70 -6.15
CA ALA A 88 10.84 -9.52 -6.94
C ALA A 88 11.26 -10.84 -7.63
N ALA A 89 11.03 -11.98 -6.98
CA ALA A 89 11.35 -13.30 -7.54
C ALA A 89 10.27 -13.86 -8.48
N LEU A 90 9.00 -13.57 -8.21
CA LEU A 90 7.84 -14.25 -8.83
C LEU A 90 6.98 -13.32 -9.69
N ALA A 91 7.38 -12.06 -9.90
CA ALA A 91 6.61 -11.10 -10.69
C ALA A 91 6.25 -11.69 -12.07
N PRO A 92 5.01 -11.47 -12.55
CA PRO A 92 4.63 -11.85 -13.91
C PRO A 92 5.57 -11.22 -14.94
N THR A 93 5.76 -11.90 -16.08
CA THR A 93 6.66 -11.43 -17.12
C THR A 93 6.36 -9.99 -17.55
N GLY A 94 7.39 -9.15 -17.52
CA GLY A 94 7.30 -7.73 -17.88
C GLY A 94 6.89 -6.80 -16.74
N PHE A 95 6.73 -7.32 -15.52
CA PHE A 95 6.59 -6.52 -14.30
C PHE A 95 7.85 -6.57 -13.46
N SER A 96 8.12 -5.49 -12.74
CA SER A 96 9.12 -5.41 -11.67
C SER A 96 8.49 -4.78 -10.44
N VAL A 97 9.04 -5.06 -9.27
CA VAL A 97 8.70 -4.31 -8.05
C VAL A 97 9.01 -2.82 -8.29
N ALA A 98 8.14 -1.95 -7.79
CA ALA A 98 8.41 -0.51 -7.80
C ALA A 98 9.73 -0.21 -7.06
N PRO A 99 10.53 0.76 -7.54
CA PRO A 99 11.80 1.11 -6.92
C PRO A 99 11.65 1.47 -5.44
#